data_AF-A0A1G0CKH6-F1
#
_entry.id   AF-A0A1G0CKH6-F1
#
_cell.length_a   1.000
_cell.length_b   1.000
_cell.length_c   1.000
_cell.angle_alpha   90.00
_cell.angle_beta   90.00
_cell.angle_gamma   90.00
#
_symmetry.space_group_name_H-M   'P 1'
#
loop_
_entity.id
_entity.type
_entity.pdbx_description
1 polymer ?
#
loop_
_entity_poly.entity_id
_entity_poly.type
_entity_poly.pdbx_seq_one_letter_code
_entity_poly.pdbx_strand_id
1 'polypeptide(L)'
;MKTTITILTFFATFFCNAQGSNNVVYEKWYHPNGKINLEYDYDTILHCFAGKYKEFDSTGILMIEGNYSIVDSVQCKDCYDEFQGIWQKYEYADLRTKPVGMWKYFYSDGQIKMEGAYSEKVHAYRGDPNLFNETDIGPINVWIHYDLLKNGQWIYYNESGKKIKMEEYIDGALIYVKE
;
A
#
# COMPACT_ATOMS: atom_id res chain seq x y z
N MET A 1 -62.34 41.63 2.18
CA MET A 1 -61.59 40.66 1.36
C MET A 1 -60.16 41.16 1.19
N LYS A 2 -59.21 40.62 1.95
CA LYS A 2 -57.77 40.86 1.76
C LYS A 2 -57.15 39.51 1.45
N THR A 3 -56.66 39.36 0.22
CA THR A 3 -56.02 38.13 -0.24
C THR A 3 -54.53 38.24 0.10
N THR A 4 -54.07 37.48 1.09
CA THR A 4 -52.66 37.41 1.45
C THR A 4 -51.96 36.43 0.52
N ILE A 5 -50.98 36.90 -0.24
CA ILE A 5 -50.12 36.06 -1.09
C ILE A 5 -48.97 35.54 -0.24
N THR A 6 -48.93 34.23 -0.01
CA THR A 6 -47.81 33.55 0.64
C THR A 6 -46.73 33.28 -0.40
N ILE A 7 -45.61 33.97 -0.31
CA ILE A 7 -44.42 33.71 -1.13
C ILE A 7 -43.69 32.52 -0.50
N LEU A 8 -43.68 31.38 -1.21
CA LEU A 8 -42.91 30.20 -0.84
C LEU A 8 -41.45 30.44 -1.29
N THR A 9 -40.55 30.74 -0.35
CA THR A 9 -39.11 30.81 -0.63
C THR A 9 -38.56 29.39 -0.79
N PHE A 10 -38.29 29.00 -2.02
CA PHE A 10 -37.59 27.76 -2.34
C PHE A 10 -36.11 27.95 -1.95
N PHE A 11 -35.72 27.42 -0.78
CA PHE A 11 -34.31 27.22 -0.47
C PHE A 11 -33.79 26.14 -1.42
N ALA A 12 -33.09 26.56 -2.46
CA ALA A 12 -32.26 25.65 -3.24
C ALA A 12 -31.14 25.17 -2.32
N THR A 13 -31.36 24.04 -1.66
CA THR A 13 -30.26 23.28 -1.06
C THR A 13 -29.34 22.89 -2.21
N PHE A 14 -28.14 23.48 -2.23
CA PHE A 14 -27.03 22.93 -2.99
C PHE A 14 -26.79 21.52 -2.44
N PHE A 15 -27.40 20.53 -3.08
CA PHE A 15 -26.86 19.19 -3.04
C PHE A 15 -25.49 19.33 -3.71
N CYS A 16 -24.42 19.19 -2.92
CA CYS A 16 -23.14 18.78 -3.46
C CYS A 16 -23.44 17.46 -4.19
N ASN A 17 -23.59 17.55 -5.51
CA ASN A 17 -23.65 16.38 -6.34
C ASN A 17 -22.32 15.65 -6.12
N ALA A 18 -22.36 14.58 -5.31
CA ALA A 18 -21.34 13.54 -5.34
C ALA A 18 -21.51 12.79 -6.68
N GLN A 19 -21.26 13.48 -7.79
CA GLN A 19 -20.80 12.81 -8.99
C GLN A 19 -19.44 12.27 -8.61
N GLY A 20 -19.35 10.94 -8.42
CA GLY A 20 -18.11 10.27 -8.07
C GLY A 20 -17.02 10.68 -9.05
N SER A 21 -16.15 11.59 -8.63
CA SER A 21 -14.92 11.85 -9.34
C SER A 21 -14.05 10.64 -9.05
N ASN A 22 -14.04 9.68 -9.98
CA ASN A 22 -13.10 8.58 -9.90
C ASN A 22 -11.73 9.19 -10.20
N ASN A 23 -11.04 9.67 -9.15
CA ASN A 23 -9.73 10.32 -9.27
C ASN A 23 -8.62 9.33 -9.62
N VAL A 24 -8.97 8.04 -9.65
CA VAL A 24 -8.14 6.93 -10.07
C VAL A 24 -8.14 6.84 -11.59
N VAL A 25 -6.97 7.08 -12.18
CA VAL A 25 -6.70 6.92 -13.61
C VAL A 25 -5.83 5.70 -13.84
N TYR A 26 -5.90 5.12 -15.03
CA TYR A 26 -5.04 4.00 -15.43
C TYR A 26 -3.91 4.52 -16.33
N GLU A 27 -2.67 4.26 -15.95
CA GLU A 27 -1.47 4.73 -16.63
C GLU A 27 -0.58 3.58 -17.11
N LYS A 28 0.24 3.87 -18.13
CA LYS A 28 1.26 2.97 -18.66
C LYS A 28 2.58 3.69 -18.85
N TRP A 29 3.65 3.06 -18.42
CA TRP A 29 5.02 3.51 -18.65
C TRP A 29 5.75 2.46 -19.46
N TYR A 30 6.70 2.91 -20.29
CA TYR A 30 7.36 2.07 -21.28
C TYR A 30 8.87 2.06 -21.07
N HIS A 31 9.49 0.92 -21.33
CA HIS A 31 10.93 0.78 -21.46
C HIS A 31 11.44 1.58 -22.67
N PRO A 32 12.74 1.90 -22.74
CA PRO A 32 13.33 2.59 -23.90
C PRO A 32 13.10 1.87 -25.24
N ASN A 33 12.85 0.57 -25.23
CA ASN A 33 12.55 -0.24 -26.41
C ASN A 33 11.06 -0.22 -26.81
N GLY A 34 10.23 0.58 -26.14
CA GLY A 34 8.81 0.74 -26.42
C GLY A 34 7.90 -0.35 -25.85
N LYS A 35 8.43 -1.39 -25.20
CA LYS A 35 7.62 -2.36 -24.46
C LYS A 35 7.13 -1.76 -23.15
N ILE A 36 5.98 -2.23 -22.67
CA ILE A 36 5.42 -1.77 -21.39
C ILE A 36 6.39 -2.17 -20.28
N ASN A 37 6.63 -1.23 -19.37
CA ASN A 37 7.41 -1.41 -18.14
C ASN A 37 6.48 -1.49 -16.93
N LEU A 38 5.50 -0.59 -16.85
CA LEU A 38 4.56 -0.53 -15.74
C LEU A 38 3.14 -0.28 -16.27
N GLU A 39 2.16 -0.94 -15.67
CA GLU A 39 0.74 -0.58 -15.77
C GLU A 39 0.19 -0.43 -14.36
N TYR A 40 -0.47 0.68 -14.06
CA TYR A 40 -0.97 0.92 -12.71
C TYR A 40 -2.17 1.86 -12.66
N ASP A 41 -2.96 1.71 -11.61
CA ASP A 41 -4.01 2.64 -11.22
C ASP A 41 -3.41 3.71 -10.28
N TYR A 42 -3.71 4.99 -10.52
CA TYR A 42 -3.12 6.15 -9.84
C TYR A 42 -4.18 7.15 -9.41
N ASP A 43 -4.20 7.49 -8.11
CA ASP A 43 -5.04 8.55 -7.59
C ASP A 43 -4.38 9.91 -7.86
N THR A 44 -5.04 10.71 -8.69
CA THR A 44 -4.55 12.03 -9.12
C THR A 44 -4.66 13.12 -8.06
N ILE A 45 -5.47 12.93 -7.02
CA ILE A 45 -5.59 13.89 -5.90
C ILE A 45 -4.56 13.59 -4.83
N LEU A 46 -4.38 12.31 -4.50
CA LEU A 46 -3.43 11.88 -3.47
C LEU A 46 -2.01 11.65 -4.01
N HIS A 47 -1.85 11.70 -5.33
CA HIS A 47 -0.59 11.49 -6.03
C HIS A 47 0.09 10.15 -5.72
N CYS A 48 -0.70 9.07 -5.60
CA CYS A 48 -0.20 7.74 -5.21
C CYS A 48 -0.89 6.60 -5.99
N PHE A 49 -0.30 5.40 -5.98
CA PHE A 49 -0.95 4.21 -6.55
C PHE A 49 -2.24 3.87 -5.81
N ALA A 50 -3.28 3.44 -6.52
CA ALA A 50 -4.60 3.16 -5.94
C ALA A 50 -5.36 2.14 -6.79
N GLY A 51 -5.03 0.86 -6.65
CA GLY A 51 -5.65 -0.23 -7.39
C GLY A 51 -4.62 -1.11 -8.07
N LYS A 52 -4.90 -1.52 -9.30
CA LYS A 52 -4.08 -2.50 -10.03
C LYS A 52 -2.65 -2.01 -10.20
N TYR A 53 -1.73 -2.95 -10.15
CA TYR A 53 -0.32 -2.72 -10.43
C TYR A 53 0.29 -3.92 -11.14
N LYS A 54 1.04 -3.66 -12.19
CA LYS A 54 1.81 -4.64 -12.95
C LYS A 54 3.15 -4.06 -13.36
N GLU A 55 4.19 -4.86 -13.21
CA GLU A 55 5.54 -4.56 -13.68
C GLU A 55 5.99 -5.63 -14.67
N PHE A 56 6.66 -5.19 -15.72
CA PHE A 56 7.14 -6.02 -16.82
C PHE A 56 8.63 -5.76 -17.05
N ASP A 57 9.38 -6.80 -17.37
CA ASP A 57 10.78 -6.63 -17.75
C ASP A 57 10.93 -5.98 -19.14
N SER A 58 12.16 -5.69 -19.54
CA SER A 58 12.43 -5.08 -20.86
C SER A 58 12.08 -6.01 -22.03
N THR A 59 11.84 -7.29 -21.81
CA THR A 59 11.37 -8.23 -22.83
C THR A 59 9.85 -8.29 -22.92
N GLY A 60 9.14 -7.66 -21.98
CA GLY A 60 7.68 -7.62 -21.87
C GLY A 60 7.10 -8.78 -21.06
N ILE A 61 7.93 -9.51 -20.32
CA ILE A 61 7.49 -10.59 -19.42
C ILE A 61 7.00 -9.96 -18.12
N LEU A 62 5.81 -10.39 -17.67
CA LEU A 62 5.22 -9.93 -16.41
C LEU A 62 6.08 -10.41 -15.24
N MET A 63 6.54 -9.48 -14.40
CA MET A 63 7.41 -9.76 -13.26
C MET A 63 6.69 -9.68 -11.93
N ILE A 64 5.71 -8.77 -11.82
CA ILE A 64 4.95 -8.53 -10.59
C ILE A 64 3.52 -8.15 -10.96
N GLU A 65 2.53 -8.71 -10.27
CA GLU A 65 1.16 -8.19 -10.30
C GLU A 65 0.52 -8.19 -8.91
N GLY A 66 -0.32 -7.19 -8.66
CA GLY A 66 -1.06 -7.07 -7.41
C GLY A 66 -1.97 -5.85 -7.39
N ASN A 67 -2.40 -5.47 -6.19
CA ASN A 67 -3.18 -4.27 -5.97
C ASN A 67 -2.61 -3.44 -4.84
N TYR A 68 -2.63 -2.13 -5.02
CA TYR A 68 -2.41 -1.14 -4.01
C TYR A 68 -3.73 -0.63 -3.45
N SER A 69 -3.76 -0.30 -2.16
CA SER A 69 -4.86 0.46 -1.57
C SER A 69 -4.31 1.65 -0.81
N ILE A 70 -5.11 2.71 -0.81
CA ILE A 70 -4.90 3.86 0.07
C ILE A 70 -5.35 3.43 1.46
N VAL A 71 -4.48 3.67 2.42
CA VAL A 71 -4.69 3.40 3.83
C VAL A 71 -4.75 4.75 4.50
N ASP A 72 -5.76 4.94 5.34
CA ASP A 72 -5.96 6.17 6.09
C ASP A 72 -5.41 6.09 7.52
N SER A 73 -5.05 4.91 8.01
CA SER A 73 -4.44 4.72 9.32
C SER A 73 -3.26 3.74 9.34
N VAL A 74 -2.26 4.06 10.16
CA VAL A 74 -1.10 3.21 10.41
C VAL A 74 -0.98 2.93 11.89
N GLN A 75 -0.81 1.65 12.25
CA GLN A 75 -0.52 1.26 13.62
C GLN A 75 0.98 1.38 13.87
N CYS A 76 1.37 2.29 14.75
CA CYS A 76 2.69 2.26 15.35
C CYS A 76 2.75 1.09 16.35
N LYS A 77 3.65 0.13 16.13
CA LYS A 77 3.89 -0.98 17.06
C LYS A 77 5.02 -0.71 18.04
N ASP A 78 6.06 -0.04 17.57
CA ASP A 78 7.25 0.27 18.36
C ASP A 78 7.82 1.61 17.89
N CYS A 79 7.20 2.71 18.32
CA CYS A 79 7.71 4.05 18.06
C CYS A 79 8.11 4.71 19.36
N TYR A 80 9.34 5.17 19.39
CA TYR A 80 9.82 6.01 20.47
C TYR A 80 9.25 7.43 20.33
N ASP A 81 8.50 7.88 21.35
CA ASP A 81 8.07 9.26 21.51
C ASP A 81 9.17 10.04 22.22
N GLU A 82 9.87 10.88 21.48
CA GLU A 82 10.98 11.70 21.98
C GLU A 82 10.57 12.76 22.99
N PHE A 83 9.32 13.24 22.96
CA PHE A 83 8.81 14.25 23.90
C PHE A 83 8.48 13.63 25.26
N GLN A 84 8.04 12.38 25.25
CA GLN A 84 7.65 11.65 26.46
C GLN A 84 8.75 10.71 26.97
N GLY A 85 9.75 10.41 26.16
CA GLY A 85 10.84 9.48 26.49
C GLY A 85 10.37 8.03 26.66
N ILE A 86 9.31 7.62 25.95
CA ILE A 86 8.70 6.29 26.09
C ILE A 86 8.38 5.65 24.73
N TRP A 87 8.40 4.32 24.69
CA TRP A 87 7.87 3.55 23.58
C TRP A 87 6.34 3.52 23.64
N GLN A 88 5.68 3.82 22.53
CA GLN A 88 4.23 3.83 22.45
C GLN A 88 3.71 2.95 21.32
N LYS A 89 2.54 2.37 21.60
CA LYS A 89 1.68 1.74 20.60
C LYS A 89 0.45 2.62 20.40
N TYR A 90 0.33 3.23 19.23
CA TYR A 90 -0.80 4.07 18.88
C TYR A 90 -1.12 3.95 17.38
N GLU A 91 -2.31 4.38 16.99
CA GLU A 91 -2.73 4.46 15.61
C GLU A 91 -2.83 5.93 15.23
N TYR A 92 -2.33 6.29 14.06
CA TYR A 92 -2.41 7.66 13.56
C TYR A 92 -2.83 7.67 12.11
N ALA A 93 -3.50 8.75 11.71
CA ALA A 93 -3.95 8.93 10.34
C ALA A 93 -2.74 9.23 9.45
N ASP A 94 -2.55 8.42 8.41
CA ASP A 94 -1.42 8.55 7.48
C ASP A 94 -1.84 8.02 6.11
N LEU A 95 -2.21 8.94 5.22
CA LEU A 95 -2.68 8.63 3.87
C LEU A 95 -1.51 8.12 3.03
N ARG A 96 -1.40 6.80 2.92
CA ARG A 96 -0.37 6.15 2.11
C ARG A 96 -0.93 5.03 1.29
N THR A 97 -0.28 4.78 0.16
CA THR A 97 -0.54 3.59 -0.62
C THR A 97 0.31 2.42 -0.15
N LYS A 98 -0.26 1.22 -0.16
CA LYS A 98 0.48 -0.02 0.10
C LYS A 98 -0.06 -1.18 -0.71
N PRO A 99 0.74 -2.22 -0.95
CA PRO A 99 0.26 -3.47 -1.49
C PRO A 99 -0.73 -4.14 -0.52
N VAL A 100 -1.89 -4.54 -1.05
CA VAL A 100 -2.93 -5.28 -0.33
C VAL A 100 -3.43 -6.46 -1.15
N GLY A 101 -4.04 -7.43 -0.47
CA GLY A 101 -4.65 -8.59 -1.13
C GLY A 101 -3.62 -9.46 -1.83
N MET A 102 -4.03 -10.21 -2.85
CA MET A 102 -3.18 -11.17 -3.53
C MET A 102 -2.12 -10.50 -4.40
N TRP A 103 -0.89 -10.97 -4.26
CA TRP A 103 0.27 -10.59 -5.05
C TRP A 103 0.93 -11.81 -5.66
N LYS A 104 1.43 -11.65 -6.88
CA LYS A 104 2.21 -12.66 -7.58
C LYS A 104 3.49 -12.05 -8.11
N TYR A 105 4.54 -12.85 -8.03
CA TYR A 105 5.87 -12.54 -8.53
C TYR A 105 6.28 -13.66 -9.46
N PHE A 106 6.96 -13.32 -10.54
CA PHE A 106 7.29 -14.26 -11.61
C PHE A 106 8.80 -14.32 -11.83
N TYR A 107 9.24 -15.44 -12.39
CA TYR A 107 10.58 -15.61 -12.95
C TYR A 107 10.67 -14.96 -14.33
N SER A 108 11.90 -14.79 -14.83
CA SER A 108 12.15 -14.21 -16.16
C SER A 108 11.68 -15.09 -17.33
N ASP A 109 11.20 -16.30 -17.06
CA ASP A 109 10.54 -17.16 -18.05
C ASP A 109 9.00 -17.06 -17.99
N GLY A 110 8.46 -16.23 -17.09
CA GLY A 110 7.04 -16.04 -16.87
C GLY A 110 6.37 -17.04 -15.92
N GLN A 111 7.11 -18.01 -15.37
CA GLN A 111 6.56 -18.91 -14.35
C GLN A 111 6.40 -18.20 -13.01
N ILE A 112 5.39 -18.59 -12.22
CA ILE A 112 5.19 -18.02 -10.88
C ILE A 112 6.38 -18.40 -10.00
N LYS A 113 6.97 -17.40 -9.35
CA LYS A 113 8.05 -17.51 -8.36
C LYS A 113 7.50 -17.58 -6.95
N MET A 114 6.58 -16.69 -6.63
CA MET A 114 5.86 -16.73 -5.35
C MET A 114 4.53 -15.98 -5.45
N GLU A 115 3.57 -16.40 -4.62
CA GLU A 115 2.30 -15.72 -4.48
C GLU A 115 1.79 -15.79 -3.03
N GLY A 116 1.02 -14.79 -2.64
CA GLY A 116 0.41 -14.71 -1.32
C GLY A 116 -0.31 -13.39 -1.13
N ALA A 117 -0.95 -13.19 0.03
CA ALA A 117 -1.66 -11.96 0.31
C ALA A 117 -0.89 -11.02 1.24
N TYR A 118 -1.03 -9.71 1.04
CA TYR A 118 -0.69 -8.69 2.03
C TYR A 118 -1.95 -8.21 2.77
N SER A 119 -1.78 -7.89 4.05
CA SER A 119 -2.82 -7.36 4.93
C SER A 119 -3.19 -5.93 4.57
N GLU A 120 -4.43 -5.56 4.87
CA GLU A 120 -4.91 -4.18 4.87
C GLU A 120 -4.44 -3.40 6.11
N LYS A 121 -3.63 -3.99 6.99
CA LYS A 121 -2.98 -3.28 8.11
C LYS A 121 -1.56 -2.84 7.74
N VAL A 122 -1.06 -1.81 8.42
CA VAL A 122 0.35 -1.40 8.33
C VAL A 122 0.89 -1.31 9.74
N HIS A 123 2.12 -1.79 9.93
CA HIS A 123 2.88 -1.49 11.13
C HIS A 123 3.98 -0.48 10.79
N ALA A 124 4.08 0.56 11.60
CA ALA A 124 5.21 1.47 11.63
C ALA A 124 6.11 1.17 12.84
N TYR A 125 7.41 1.34 12.62
CA TYR A 125 8.45 1.27 13.65
C TYR A 125 9.32 2.53 13.54
N ARG A 126 9.59 3.16 14.69
CA ARG A 126 10.45 4.36 14.79
C ARG A 126 11.48 4.11 15.89
N GLY A 127 12.73 3.89 15.49
CA GLY A 127 13.83 3.63 16.42
C GLY A 127 14.19 4.84 17.29
N ASP A 128 14.78 4.59 18.47
CA ASP A 128 15.35 5.62 19.35
C ASP A 128 16.61 6.23 18.68
N PRO A 129 16.68 7.55 18.49
CA PRO A 129 17.88 8.22 17.95
C PRO A 129 19.15 7.98 18.79
N ASN A 130 19.04 7.58 20.07
CA ASN A 130 20.17 7.28 20.96
C ASN A 130 20.76 5.87 20.79
N LEU A 131 20.14 4.99 19.98
CA LEU A 131 20.67 3.65 19.69
C LEU A 131 21.73 3.63 18.56
N PHE A 132 22.02 4.78 17.95
CA PHE A 132 23.08 4.93 16.95
C PHE A 132 24.32 5.55 17.60
N ASN A 133 25.47 4.87 17.50
CA ASN A 133 26.73 5.30 18.13
C ASN A 133 27.16 6.71 17.69
N GLU A 134 27.75 7.46 18.62
CA GLU A 134 28.23 8.86 18.52
C GLU A 134 29.12 9.22 17.32
N THR A 135 29.55 8.23 16.52
CA THR A 135 30.45 8.46 15.36
C THR A 135 29.72 8.78 14.05
N ASP A 136 28.41 8.56 13.95
CA ASP A 136 27.62 8.88 12.76
C ASP A 136 26.81 10.17 12.95
N ILE A 137 27.54 11.29 13.10
CA ILE A 137 26.95 12.64 13.21
C ILE A 137 26.53 13.13 11.82
N GLY A 138 25.52 12.47 11.24
CA GLY A 138 24.66 13.05 10.21
C GLY A 138 23.43 13.68 10.87
N PRO A 139 22.66 14.55 10.16
CA PRO A 139 21.39 15.03 10.68
C PRO A 139 20.53 13.83 11.09
N ILE A 140 20.01 13.87 12.32
CA ILE A 140 19.22 12.82 12.97
C ILE A 140 17.95 12.58 12.14
N ASN A 141 18.06 11.76 11.10
CA ASN A 141 16.95 11.28 10.30
C ASN A 141 16.41 10.04 11.01
N VAL A 142 15.46 10.23 11.90
CA VAL A 142 14.72 9.10 12.48
C VAL A 142 13.82 8.52 11.38
N TRP A 143 14.29 7.47 10.71
CA TRP A 143 13.56 6.81 9.63
C TRP A 143 12.39 6.01 10.24
N ILE A 144 11.16 6.32 9.81
CA ILE A 144 10.01 5.45 10.10
C ILE A 144 10.03 4.31 9.08
N HIS A 145 10.14 3.08 9.57
CA HIS A 145 10.05 1.88 8.75
C HIS A 145 8.60 1.38 8.71
N TYR A 146 8.13 1.00 7.53
CA TYR A 146 6.79 0.46 7.31
C TYR A 146 6.90 -0.97 6.80
N ASP A 147 6.29 -1.90 7.53
CA ASP A 147 6.28 -3.31 7.15
C ASP A 147 5.09 -3.61 6.23
N LEU A 148 5.38 -4.30 5.12
CA LEU A 148 4.37 -4.97 4.32
C LEU A 148 4.02 -6.29 5.00
N LEU A 149 2.81 -6.36 5.54
CA LEU A 149 2.40 -7.47 6.38
C LEU A 149 1.86 -8.60 5.53
N LYS A 150 2.65 -9.66 5.34
CA LYS A 150 2.15 -10.91 4.77
C LYS A 150 0.97 -11.43 5.58
N ASN A 151 -0.03 -11.98 4.90
CA ASN A 151 -1.21 -12.55 5.51
C ASN A 151 -1.68 -13.78 4.72
N GLY A 152 -2.14 -14.80 5.43
CA GLY A 152 -2.51 -16.08 4.85
C GLY A 152 -1.31 -16.86 4.30
N GLN A 153 -1.60 -17.72 3.32
CA GLN A 153 -0.61 -18.59 2.68
C GLN A 153 0.25 -17.85 1.68
N TRP A 154 1.55 -18.02 1.83
CA TRP A 154 2.58 -17.64 0.88
C TRP A 154 3.21 -18.91 0.30
N ILE A 155 3.09 -19.10 -1.01
CA ILE A 155 3.58 -20.28 -1.70
C ILE A 155 4.75 -19.86 -2.58
N TYR A 156 5.84 -20.63 -2.50
CA TYR A 156 7.06 -20.41 -3.27
C TYR A 156 7.28 -21.58 -4.21
N TYR A 157 7.72 -21.25 -5.42
CA TYR A 157 7.96 -22.19 -6.50
C TYR A 157 9.42 -22.05 -6.94
N ASN A 158 9.99 -23.11 -7.50
CA ASN A 158 11.26 -23.03 -8.22
C ASN A 158 11.02 -22.70 -9.72
N GLU A 159 12.11 -22.57 -10.49
CA GLU A 159 12.06 -22.31 -11.94
C GLU A 159 11.42 -23.43 -12.76
N SER A 160 11.15 -24.62 -12.19
CA SER A 160 10.38 -25.66 -12.88
C SER A 160 8.89 -25.63 -12.53
N GLY A 161 8.43 -24.59 -11.80
CA GLY A 161 7.05 -24.46 -11.32
C GLY A 161 6.68 -25.40 -10.19
N LYS A 162 7.64 -26.10 -9.58
CA LYS A 162 7.41 -26.99 -8.44
C LYS A 162 7.36 -26.17 -7.16
N LYS A 163 6.33 -26.39 -6.33
CA LYS A 163 6.26 -25.84 -4.96
C LYS A 163 7.44 -26.35 -4.13
N ILE A 164 8.17 -25.42 -3.52
CA ILE A 164 9.35 -25.71 -2.69
C ILE A 164 9.20 -25.24 -1.25
N LYS A 165 8.22 -24.38 -0.97
CA LYS A 165 7.93 -23.87 0.37
C LYS A 165 6.53 -23.30 0.43
N MET A 166 5.89 -23.43 1.59
CA MET A 166 4.69 -22.70 1.96
C MET A 166 4.88 -22.11 3.36
N GLU A 167 4.47 -20.87 3.55
CA GLU A 167 4.47 -20.16 4.82
C GLU A 167 3.07 -19.63 5.12
N GLU A 168 2.61 -19.72 6.36
CA GLU A 168 1.35 -19.15 6.82
C GLU A 168 1.64 -17.93 7.71
N TYR A 169 1.00 -16.81 7.41
CA TYR A 169 1.14 -15.58 8.17
C TYR A 169 -0.19 -15.04 8.69
N ILE A 170 -0.15 -14.39 9.86
CA ILE A 170 -1.25 -13.56 10.36
C ILE A 170 -0.70 -12.17 10.62
N ASP A 171 -1.12 -11.19 9.82
CA ASP A 171 -0.70 -9.77 9.94
C ASP A 171 0.82 -9.59 10.14
N GLY A 172 1.61 -10.28 9.31
CA GLY A 172 3.08 -10.26 9.30
C GLY A 172 3.75 -11.25 10.26
N ALA A 173 3.02 -11.85 11.20
CA ALA A 173 3.56 -12.89 12.08
C ALA A 173 3.58 -14.25 11.37
N LEU A 174 4.76 -14.87 11.23
CA LEU A 174 4.90 -16.22 10.70
C LEU A 174 4.38 -17.25 11.71
N ILE A 175 3.38 -18.03 11.33
CA ILE A 175 2.72 -19.01 12.20
C ILE A 175 3.11 -20.44 11.84
N TYR A 176 3.36 -20.72 10.56
CA TYR A 176 3.68 -22.07 10.09
C TYR A 176 4.58 -22.05 8.85
N VAL A 177 5.45 -23.06 8.74
CA VAL A 177 6.31 -23.29 7.57
C VAL A 177 6.20 -24.75 7.15
N LYS A 178 6.08 -24.98 5.85
CA LYS A 178 6.19 -26.30 5.23
C LYS A 178 7.17 -26.24 4.08
N GLU A 179 8.14 -27.15 4.09
CA GLU A 179 9.09 -27.39 3.00
C GLU A 179 8.57 -28.45 2.01
#